data_AF-A0A9E2CP87-F1
#
_entry.id   AF-A0A9E2CP87-F1
#
_cell.length_a   1.000
_cell.length_b   1.000
_cell.length_c   1.000
_cell.angle_alpha   90.00
_cell.angle_beta   90.00
_cell.angle_gamma   90.00
#
_symmetry.space_group_name_H-M   'P 1'
#
loop_
_entity.id
_entity.type
_entity.pdbx_description
1 polymer ?
#
loop_
_entity_poly.entity_id
_entity_poly.type
_entity_poly.pdbx_seq_one_letter_code
_entity_poly.pdbx_strand_id
1 'polypeptide(L)' 'MKILFPLVLIITLGGCVNVQPWQRGTLARPDMQPVSDAAQAAFEDHTYFSKEASSGGRGFGGGGCGCN' A
#
# COMPACT_ATOMS: atom_id res chain seq x y z
N MET A 1 -15.10 -37.45 4.62
CA MET A 1 -14.88 -36.20 5.38
C MET A 1 -13.40 -35.83 5.54
N LYS A 2 -12.49 -36.77 5.82
CA LYS A 2 -11.03 -36.47 5.94
C LYS A 2 -10.37 -35.86 4.69
N ILE A 3 -10.87 -36.19 3.49
CA ILE A 3 -10.30 -35.74 2.20
C ILE A 3 -10.80 -34.35 1.78
N LEU A 4 -11.92 -33.87 2.37
CA LEU A 4 -12.49 -32.56 2.07
C LEU A 4 -11.67 -31.41 2.70
N PHE A 5 -11.09 -31.65 3.86
CA PHE A 5 -10.30 -30.65 4.59
C PHE A 5 -9.02 -30.20 3.85
N PRO A 6 -8.16 -31.10 3.32
CA PRO A 6 -6.97 -30.66 2.58
C PRO A 6 -7.33 -30.00 1.24
N LEU A 7 -8.44 -30.40 0.61
CA LEU A 7 -8.88 -29.84 -0.66
C LEU A 7 -9.33 -28.37 -0.51
N VAL A 8 -10.08 -28.06 0.54
CA VAL A 8 -10.50 -26.68 0.84
C VAL A 8 -9.29 -25.80 1.16
N LEU A 9 -8.30 -26.34 1.88
CA LEU A 9 -7.08 -25.61 2.20
C LEU A 9 -6.32 -25.22 0.92
N ILE A 10 -6.13 -26.14 -0.03
CA ILE A 10 -5.38 -25.85 -1.27
C ILE A 10 -6.04 -24.74 -2.12
N ILE A 11 -7.38 -24.66 -2.13
CA ILE A 11 -8.13 -23.69 -2.93
C ILE A 11 -7.95 -22.26 -2.41
N THR A 12 -7.77 -22.05 -1.10
CA THR A 12 -7.68 -20.70 -0.52
C THR A 12 -6.28 -20.06 -0.62
N LEU A 13 -5.26 -20.81 -1.05
CA LEU A 13 -3.89 -20.29 -1.22
C LEU A 13 -3.65 -19.58 -2.56
N GLY A 14 -4.60 -19.61 -3.50
CA GLY A 14 -4.49 -18.95 -4.80
C GLY A 14 -4.98 -17.49 -4.78
N GLY A 15 -4.13 -16.54 -4.38
CA GLY A 15 -4.49 -15.11 -4.35
C GLY A 15 -3.54 -14.16 -5.09
N CYS A 16 -2.35 -14.63 -5.48
CA CYS A 16 -1.31 -13.76 -6.04
C CYS A 16 -1.13 -14.04 -7.53
N VAL A 17 -1.47 -13.07 -8.38
CA VAL A 17 -1.18 -13.09 -9.81
C VAL A 17 -0.26 -11.92 -10.16
N ASN A 18 0.78 -12.20 -10.94
CA ASN A 18 1.66 -11.14 -11.43
C ASN A 18 0.93 -10.40 -12.57
N VAL A 19 0.65 -9.12 -12.35
CA VAL A 19 0.00 -8.25 -13.33
C VAL A 19 1.00 -7.24 -13.87
N GLN A 20 0.87 -6.94 -15.16
CA GLN A 20 1.68 -5.93 -15.83
C GLN A 20 1.39 -4.54 -15.22
N PRO A 21 2.38 -3.63 -15.16
CA PRO A 21 2.23 -2.35 -14.47
C PRO A 21 1.01 -1.53 -14.89
N TRP A 22 0.69 -1.48 -16.19
CA TRP A 22 -0.46 -0.74 -16.73
C TRP A 22 -1.82 -1.35 -16.37
N GLN A 23 -1.88 -2.65 -16.03
CA GLN A 23 -3.11 -3.29 -15.56
C GLN A 23 -3.50 -2.83 -14.14
N ARG A 24 -2.58 -2.19 -13.41
CA ARG A 24 -2.85 -1.59 -12.09
C ARG A 24 -3.49 -0.21 -12.18
N GLY A 25 -3.53 0.40 -13.37
CA GLY A 25 -4.04 1.77 -13.58
C GLY A 25 -5.50 1.96 -13.14
N THR A 26 -6.33 0.92 -13.22
CA THR A 26 -7.73 0.95 -12.74
C THR A 26 -7.85 1.15 -11.23
N LEU A 27 -6.84 0.72 -10.46
CA LEU A 27 -6.76 0.87 -9.00
C LEU A 27 -5.86 2.03 -8.56
N ALA A 28 -5.19 2.71 -9.49
CA ALA A 28 -4.28 3.82 -9.23
C ALA A 28 -4.94 5.17 -9.56
N ARG A 29 -6.23 5.32 -9.26
CA ARG A 29 -6.94 6.58 -9.49
C ARG A 29 -6.43 7.67 -8.53
N PRO A 30 -6.45 8.95 -8.92
CA PRO A 30 -6.01 10.05 -8.05
C PRO A 30 -6.74 10.11 -6.70
N ASP A 31 -8.02 9.74 -6.67
CA ASP A 31 -8.86 9.68 -5.46
C ASP A 31 -8.54 8.49 -4.54
N MET A 32 -7.75 7.53 -4.99
CA MET A 32 -7.26 6.39 -4.20
C MET A 32 -5.86 6.62 -3.64
N GLN A 33 -5.26 7.80 -3.86
CA GLN A 33 -3.96 8.12 -3.29
C GLN A 33 -4.05 8.20 -1.77
N PRO A 34 -3.10 7.59 -1.02
CA PRO A 34 -3.08 7.64 0.44
C PRO A 34 -2.88 9.07 0.98
N VAL A 35 -2.33 9.96 0.13
CA VAL A 35 -2.19 11.38 0.40
C VAL A 35 -3.03 12.14 -0.63
N SER A 36 -4.06 12.83 -0.16
CA SER A 36 -4.95 13.64 -1.00
C SER A 36 -4.39 15.04 -1.28
N ASP A 37 -3.64 15.61 -0.34
CA ASP A 37 -2.99 16.91 -0.45
C ASP A 37 -1.54 16.83 0.04
N ALA A 38 -0.61 17.03 -0.89
CA ALA A 38 0.82 16.97 -0.62
C ALA A 38 1.31 18.11 0.29
N ALA A 39 0.72 19.31 0.18
CA ALA A 39 1.11 20.45 1.01
C ALA A 39 0.69 20.25 2.46
N GLN A 40 -0.52 19.74 2.68
CA GLN A 40 -0.98 19.38 4.02
C GLN A 40 -0.12 18.26 4.62
N ALA A 41 0.15 17.20 3.87
CA ALA A 41 0.98 16.10 4.35
C ALA A 41 2.40 16.56 4.74
N ALA A 42 3.03 17.41 3.93
CA ALA A 42 4.34 17.98 4.24
C ALA A 42 4.33 18.83 5.52
N PHE A 43 3.26 19.60 5.74
CA PHE A 43 3.11 20.41 6.96
C PHE A 43 2.93 19.54 8.22
N GLU A 44 2.12 18.49 8.12
CA GLU A 44 1.93 17.52 9.20
C GLU A 44 3.22 16.79 9.53
N ASP A 45 3.97 16.36 8.51
CA ASP A 45 5.28 15.73 8.67
C ASP A 45 6.25 16.67 9.36
N HIS A 46 6.36 17.93 8.92
CA HIS A 46 7.23 18.92 9.56
C HIS A 46 6.87 19.11 11.05
N THR A 47 5.59 19.17 11.38
CA THR A 47 5.12 19.28 12.76
C THR A 47 5.45 18.03 13.57
N TYR A 48 5.21 16.84 13.02
CA TYR A 48 5.51 15.56 13.65
C TYR A 48 7.02 15.41 13.90
N PHE A 49 7.86 15.70 12.91
CA PHE A 49 9.31 15.66 13.08
C PHE A 49 9.79 16.64 14.16
N SER A 50 9.19 17.82 14.23
CA SER A 50 9.58 18.83 15.21
C SER A 50 9.24 18.42 16.66
N LYS A 51 8.22 17.58 16.84
CA LYS A 51 7.68 17.25 18.18
C LYS A 51 8.03 15.83 18.63
N GLU A 52 8.11 14.88 17.70
CA GLU A 52 7.96 13.45 17.99
C GLU A 52 8.93 12.54 17.21
N ALA A 53 9.95 13.08 16.53
CA ALA A 53 10.87 12.34 15.64
C ALA A 53 11.76 11.24 16.28
N SER A 54 11.58 10.92 17.56
CA SER A 54 12.48 10.05 18.32
C SER A 54 12.60 8.62 17.76
N SER A 55 11.67 8.16 16.91
CA SER A 55 11.66 6.82 16.29
C SER A 55 11.94 6.81 14.77
N GLY A 56 12.30 7.95 14.17
CA GLY A 56 12.35 8.09 12.71
C GLY A 56 11.00 8.53 12.11
N GLY A 57 11.08 9.13 10.92
CA GLY A 57 9.93 9.75 10.23
C GLY A 57 8.88 8.78 9.72
N ARG A 58 7.79 9.33 9.16
CA ARG A 58 6.80 8.58 8.38
C ARG A 58 7.45 8.07 7.10
N GLY A 59 8.06 6.88 7.14
CA GLY A 59 8.90 6.39 6.05
C GLY A 59 8.86 4.87 5.88
N PHE A 60 7.80 4.36 5.28
CA PHE A 60 7.93 3.31 4.27
C PHE A 60 7.51 3.97 2.96
N GLY A 61 8.38 3.93 1.95
CA GLY A 61 8.21 4.65 0.68
C GLY A 61 6.76 4.62 0.21
N GLY A 62 6.18 5.79 0.01
CA GLY A 62 4.79 5.96 -0.39
C GLY A 62 4.45 5.03 -1.54
N GLY A 63 3.28 4.39 -1.46
CA GLY A 63 2.75 3.44 -2.44
C GLY A 63 2.40 4.08 -3.79
N GLY A 64 3.30 4.87 -4.36
CA GLY A 64 3.31 5.26 -5.76
C GLY A 64 4.05 4.22 -6.58
N CYS A 65 3.72 4.14 -7.87
CA CYS A 65 4.33 3.23 -8.86
C CYS A 65 5.86 3.43 -9.05
N GLY A 66 6.51 4.34 -8.33
CA GLY A 66 7.97 4.54 -8.41
C GLY A 66 8.46 4.96 -9.79
N CYS A 67 7.58 5.45 -10.67
CA CYS A 67 7.96 6.01 -11.95
C CYS A 67 8.08 7.52 -11.79
N ASN A 68 9.31 8.02 -11.98
CA ASN A 68 9.63 9.43 -12.15
C ASN A 68 8.81 10.05 -13.29
#